data_AF-A0A920CCB3-F1
#
_entry.id   AF-A0A920CCB3-F1
#
_cell.length_a   1.000
_cell.length_b   1.000
_cell.length_c   1.000
_cell.angle_alpha   90.00
_cell.angle_beta   90.00
_cell.angle_gamma   90.00
#
_symmetry.space_group_name_H-M   'P 1'
#
loop_
_entity.id
_entity.type
_entity.pdbx_description
1 polymer ?
#
loop_
_entity_poly.entity_id
_entity_poly.type
_entity_poly.pdbx_seq_one_letter_code
_entity_poly.pdbx_strand_id
1 'polypeptide(L)'
;MVVLKRLVLSMLLSSVLWSACSAYASAEGAVPRANVAGISIYPYEKGVDAEFYIRYGDSGQESIGKDFVGLFINGSIIKNANVVTENNRTLLPVRIVAEHLGAQIKWDSKAQKVTIADGGQTVELFMHSTHAKVNGKKVEMTVAPKIIHRSTYVPARFVAEALRAKVDYFNGKDLSQPHMVPRLPHVMISRYPSNAKILSKEAAIDKAKKEFVTAYESKFGPLVPLAANEKPGREDDKAILRDVITHLKVESENDRYYVIPVMYDFWVDKYTGDVYTFYNGLTMSINKFDPYAENALSFPG
;
A
#
# COMPACT_ATOMS: atom_id res chain seq x y z
N MET A 1 58.22 60.56 -6.72
CA MET A 1 58.84 59.34 -7.28
C MET A 1 57.79 58.23 -7.22
N VAL A 2 57.28 57.80 -8.39
CA VAL A 2 56.54 56.54 -8.71
C VAL A 2 55.17 56.32 -7.99
N VAL A 3 53.97 56.39 -8.57
CA VAL A 3 53.32 55.77 -9.77
C VAL A 3 52.75 54.35 -9.54
N LEU A 4 51.40 54.26 -9.58
CA LEU A 4 50.50 53.21 -10.14
C LEU A 4 50.29 51.79 -9.53
N LYS A 5 48.97 51.47 -9.43
CA LYS A 5 48.22 50.25 -9.81
C LYS A 5 48.50 48.91 -9.09
N ARG A 6 47.44 48.31 -8.52
CA ARG A 6 46.64 47.25 -9.18
C ARG A 6 45.37 46.87 -8.40
N LEU A 7 44.25 46.81 -9.15
CA LEU A 7 43.04 46.05 -8.86
C LEU A 7 43.35 44.54 -8.85
N VAL A 8 42.79 43.77 -7.92
CA VAL A 8 42.25 42.43 -8.21
C VAL A 8 40.98 42.22 -7.37
N LEU A 9 39.87 42.08 -8.09
CA LEU A 9 38.58 41.57 -7.65
C LEU A 9 38.70 40.05 -7.49
N SER A 10 38.30 39.48 -6.35
CA SER A 10 38.10 38.04 -6.20
C SER A 10 36.83 37.78 -5.41
N MET A 11 35.85 37.22 -6.12
CA MET A 11 34.60 36.69 -5.62
C MET A 11 34.85 35.68 -4.51
N LEU A 12 34.35 35.93 -3.30
CA LEU A 12 34.05 34.86 -2.36
C LEU A 12 32.76 34.19 -2.81
N LEU A 13 32.91 33.21 -3.70
CA LEU A 13 31.90 32.18 -3.91
C LEU A 13 31.63 31.53 -2.55
N SER A 14 30.46 31.80 -1.98
CA SER A 14 29.89 30.98 -0.91
C SER A 14 29.43 29.64 -1.52
N SER A 15 30.39 28.80 -1.91
CA SER A 15 30.13 27.38 -2.09
C SER A 15 29.93 26.78 -0.71
N VAL A 16 28.68 26.61 -0.31
CA VAL A 16 28.33 25.69 0.77
C VAL A 16 28.72 24.31 0.25
N LEU A 17 29.95 23.92 0.55
CA LEU A 17 30.45 22.55 0.51
C LEU A 17 29.50 21.73 1.37
N TRP A 18 28.61 20.99 0.72
CA TRP A 18 27.82 19.98 1.39
C TRP A 18 28.73 18.78 1.65
N SER A 19 29.63 18.91 2.62
CA SER A 19 30.23 17.76 3.30
C SER A 19 29.22 17.29 4.34
N ALA A 20 28.38 16.35 3.93
CA ALA A 20 27.83 15.36 4.83
C ALA A 20 28.05 14.01 4.16
N CYS A 21 29.22 13.44 4.43
CA CYS A 21 29.38 12.00 4.49
C CYS A 21 28.34 11.49 5.49
N SER A 22 27.22 11.01 4.98
CA SER A 22 26.35 10.07 5.68
C SER A 22 26.20 8.92 4.71
N ALA A 23 26.65 7.74 5.13
CA ALA A 23 26.40 6.50 4.43
C ALA A 23 24.92 6.43 4.02
N TYR A 24 24.63 6.53 2.73
CA TYR A 24 23.28 6.29 2.20
C TYR A 24 23.04 4.78 2.19
N ALA A 25 22.86 4.20 3.37
CA ALA A 25 22.30 2.88 3.53
C ALA A 25 20.78 3.03 3.66
N SER A 26 20.04 2.82 2.56
CA SER A 26 18.75 2.11 2.59
C SER A 26 18.22 1.87 1.17
N ALA A 27 18.81 0.90 0.47
CA ALA A 27 18.07 0.11 -0.53
C ALA A 27 17.83 -1.33 -0.05
N GLU A 28 18.33 -1.68 1.14
CA GLU A 28 18.24 -3.01 1.78
C GLU A 28 17.59 -2.91 3.16
N GLY A 29 16.48 -2.17 3.26
CA GLY A 29 15.72 -2.06 4.51
C GLY A 29 14.95 -3.34 4.83
N ALA A 30 14.39 -3.45 6.04
CA ALA A 30 13.40 -4.48 6.33
C ALA A 30 12.11 -4.23 5.52
N VAL A 31 11.36 -5.29 5.22
CA VAL A 31 10.02 -5.16 4.63
C VAL A 31 9.15 -4.31 5.56
N PRO A 32 8.54 -3.20 5.09
CA PRO A 32 7.66 -2.39 5.92
C PRO A 32 6.50 -3.21 6.49
N ARG A 33 6.11 -2.92 7.74
CA ARG A 33 4.90 -3.48 8.33
C ARG A 33 3.67 -2.86 7.67
N ALA A 34 2.68 -3.68 7.37
CA ALA A 34 1.39 -3.22 6.86
C ALA A 34 0.45 -2.82 8.02
N ASN A 35 -0.46 -1.88 7.76
CA ASN A 35 -1.42 -1.36 8.74
C ASN A 35 -2.88 -1.80 8.48
N VAL A 36 -3.09 -2.97 7.86
CA VAL A 36 -4.43 -3.37 7.40
C VAL A 36 -5.33 -3.97 8.46
N ALA A 37 -4.80 -4.33 9.63
CA ALA A 37 -5.61 -4.88 10.72
C ALA A 37 -6.53 -3.81 11.34
N GLY A 38 -7.78 -4.18 11.62
CA GLY A 38 -8.75 -3.33 12.30
C GLY A 38 -9.34 -2.24 11.40
N ILE A 39 -9.31 -2.41 10.09
CA ILE A 39 -9.92 -1.46 9.15
C ILE A 39 -11.40 -1.79 8.99
N SER A 40 -12.25 -0.77 9.04
CA SER A 40 -13.66 -0.85 8.63
C SER A 40 -13.96 0.28 7.64
N ILE A 41 -14.56 -0.08 6.51
CA ILE A 41 -14.88 0.82 5.41
C ILE A 41 -16.40 0.78 5.23
N TYR A 42 -17.01 1.96 5.18
CA TYR A 42 -18.45 2.15 5.05
C TYR A 42 -18.72 2.76 3.67
N PRO A 43 -18.67 1.96 2.59
CA PRO A 43 -18.61 2.48 1.22
C PRO A 43 -19.97 2.92 0.65
N TYR A 44 -21.09 2.47 1.22
CA TYR A 44 -22.43 2.74 0.67
C TYR A 44 -23.56 2.31 1.62
N GLU A 45 -24.57 3.17 1.83
CA GLU A 45 -25.93 2.75 2.21
C GLU A 45 -27.02 3.69 1.63
N LYS A 46 -28.23 3.17 1.44
CA LYS A 46 -29.43 3.94 1.06
C LYS A 46 -29.97 4.67 2.30
N GLY A 47 -29.90 6.00 2.34
CA GLY A 47 -30.48 6.80 3.43
C GLY A 47 -29.96 8.24 3.41
N VAL A 48 -30.65 9.16 4.10
CA VAL A 48 -30.47 10.62 3.95
C VAL A 48 -29.26 11.16 4.74
N ASP A 49 -28.74 10.44 5.73
CA ASP A 49 -27.71 10.96 6.68
C ASP A 49 -26.48 10.05 6.90
N ALA A 50 -26.17 9.13 5.98
CA ALA A 50 -25.01 8.24 6.14
C ALA A 50 -23.69 8.96 5.80
N GLU A 51 -22.84 9.20 6.80
CA GLU A 51 -21.46 9.62 6.58
C GLU A 51 -20.63 8.42 6.07
N PHE A 52 -20.02 8.55 4.88
CA PHE A 52 -19.03 7.56 4.44
C PHE A 52 -17.73 7.82 5.18
N TYR A 53 -17.17 6.81 5.82
CA TYR A 53 -15.88 6.94 6.48
C TYR A 53 -15.08 5.64 6.46
N ILE A 54 -13.80 5.76 6.76
CA ILE A 54 -12.90 4.66 7.07
C ILE A 54 -12.53 4.77 8.54
N ARG A 55 -12.73 3.70 9.31
CA ARG A 55 -12.12 3.53 10.63
C ARG A 55 -10.87 2.68 10.49
N TYR A 56 -9.79 3.13 11.12
CA TYR A 56 -8.50 2.45 11.10
C TYR A 56 -8.26 1.71 12.41
N GLY A 57 -7.34 0.73 12.40
CA GLY A 57 -7.05 -0.08 13.58
C GLY A 57 -6.46 0.68 14.76
N ASP A 58 -5.96 1.89 14.56
CA ASP A 58 -5.49 2.80 15.61
C ASP A 58 -6.60 3.77 16.09
N SER A 59 -7.86 3.45 15.84
CA SER A 59 -9.05 4.26 16.17
C SER A 59 -9.19 5.59 15.41
N GLY A 60 -8.29 5.90 14.48
CA GLY A 60 -8.47 7.05 13.59
C GLY A 60 -9.70 6.87 12.68
N GLN A 61 -10.28 7.99 12.26
CA GLN A 61 -11.39 8.02 11.30
C GLN A 61 -11.10 9.04 10.19
N GLU A 62 -11.43 8.70 8.95
CA GLU A 62 -11.40 9.59 7.78
C GLU A 62 -12.77 9.59 7.13
N SER A 63 -13.40 10.77 7.01
CA SER A 63 -14.61 10.92 6.20
C SER A 63 -14.22 10.86 4.73
N ILE A 64 -14.95 10.06 3.95
CA ILE A 64 -14.72 9.84 2.53
C ILE A 64 -15.94 10.31 1.72
N GLY A 65 -15.71 10.68 0.47
CA GLY A 65 -16.79 11.06 -0.46
C GLY A 65 -17.07 9.98 -1.50
N LYS A 66 -18.13 10.17 -2.29
CA LYS A 66 -18.50 9.27 -3.41
C LYS A 66 -17.36 9.05 -4.43
N ASP A 67 -16.51 10.06 -4.61
CA ASP A 67 -15.40 10.07 -5.58
C ASP A 67 -14.05 9.72 -4.91
N PHE A 68 -14.10 9.16 -3.69
CA PHE A 68 -12.90 8.79 -2.95
C PHE A 68 -12.11 7.71 -3.70
N VAL A 69 -10.79 7.92 -3.74
CA VAL A 69 -9.82 6.95 -4.27
C VAL A 69 -8.84 6.66 -3.14
N GLY A 70 -8.77 5.39 -2.72
CA GLY A 70 -7.81 4.96 -1.72
C GLY A 70 -6.37 4.99 -2.24
N LEU A 71 -5.41 5.13 -1.34
CA LEU A 71 -4.00 4.95 -1.63
C LEU A 71 -3.46 3.84 -0.73
N PHE A 72 -2.88 2.82 -1.35
CA PHE A 72 -2.12 1.79 -0.66
C PHE A 72 -0.64 1.93 -1.02
N ILE A 73 0.24 1.93 -0.01
CA ILE A 73 1.69 1.87 -0.20
C ILE A 73 2.24 0.69 0.58
N ASN A 74 2.91 -0.23 -0.11
CA ASN A 74 3.48 -1.46 0.48
C ASN A 74 2.46 -2.24 1.33
N GLY A 75 1.24 -2.37 0.81
CA GLY A 75 0.12 -3.04 1.47
C GLY A 75 -0.52 -2.28 2.64
N SER A 76 -0.05 -1.08 2.99
CA SER A 76 -0.69 -0.21 3.99
C SER A 76 -1.68 0.75 3.36
N ILE A 77 -2.84 0.98 3.96
CA ILE A 77 -3.74 2.08 3.58
C ILE A 77 -3.18 3.40 4.12
N ILE A 78 -3.17 4.43 3.27
CA ILE A 78 -2.68 5.75 3.63
C ILE A 78 -3.86 6.65 3.98
N LYS A 79 -3.86 7.15 5.22
CA LYS A 79 -4.86 8.10 5.71
C LYS A 79 -4.67 9.48 5.10
N ASN A 80 -5.76 10.18 4.86
CA ASN A 80 -5.80 11.54 4.34
C ASN A 80 -4.87 11.69 3.11
N ALA A 81 -4.81 10.65 2.28
CA ALA A 81 -3.95 10.63 1.10
C ALA A 81 -4.37 11.70 0.09
N ASN A 82 -5.65 12.12 0.13
CA ASN A 82 -6.23 13.18 -0.69
C ASN A 82 -5.86 12.99 -2.18
N VAL A 83 -6.12 11.79 -2.70
CA VAL A 83 -5.85 11.43 -4.10
C VAL A 83 -6.70 12.30 -5.02
N VAL A 84 -6.08 12.92 -6.03
CA VAL A 84 -6.78 13.80 -6.97
C VAL A 84 -6.78 13.15 -8.35
N THR A 85 -7.94 13.06 -8.99
CA THR A 85 -8.04 12.65 -10.39
C THR A 85 -8.41 13.85 -11.24
N GLU A 86 -7.57 14.19 -12.21
CA GLU A 86 -7.78 15.31 -13.14
C GLU A 86 -7.46 14.86 -14.56
N ASN A 87 -8.39 15.06 -15.50
CA ASN A 87 -8.22 14.71 -16.92
C ASN A 87 -7.72 13.26 -17.12
N ASN A 88 -8.33 12.30 -16.42
CA ASN A 88 -7.94 10.88 -16.41
C ASN A 88 -6.51 10.60 -15.91
N ARG A 89 -5.94 11.51 -15.12
CA ARG A 89 -4.63 11.33 -14.49
C ARG A 89 -4.77 11.41 -12.99
N THR A 90 -4.23 10.41 -12.30
CA THR A 90 -4.19 10.41 -10.84
C THR A 90 -2.93 11.12 -10.35
N LEU A 91 -3.15 12.12 -9.51
CA LEU A 91 -2.12 12.92 -8.87
C LEU A 91 -2.08 12.59 -7.38
N LEU A 92 -0.88 12.49 -6.82
CA LEU A 92 -0.64 12.22 -5.41
C LEU A 92 0.23 13.29 -4.77
N PRO A 93 0.05 13.57 -3.47
CA PRO A 93 1.00 14.37 -2.70
C PRO A 93 2.38 13.69 -2.73
N VAL A 94 3.34 14.33 -3.36
CA VAL A 94 4.68 13.76 -3.58
C VAL A 94 5.38 13.40 -2.27
N ARG A 95 5.14 14.18 -1.21
CA ARG A 95 5.68 13.96 0.13
C ARG A 95 5.19 12.65 0.73
N ILE A 96 3.89 12.38 0.63
CA ILE A 96 3.29 11.14 1.14
C ILE A 96 3.95 9.94 0.49
N VAL A 97 4.07 9.94 -0.84
CA VAL A 97 4.68 8.83 -1.59
C VAL A 97 6.15 8.66 -1.21
N ALA A 98 6.92 9.76 -1.19
CA ALA A 98 8.34 9.72 -0.84
C ALA A 98 8.57 9.18 0.58
N GLU A 99 7.89 9.73 1.59
CA GLU A 99 8.08 9.36 2.99
C GLU A 99 7.68 7.91 3.27
N HIS A 100 6.57 7.41 2.70
CA HIS A 100 6.15 6.01 2.86
C HIS A 100 7.03 5.01 2.11
N LEU A 101 7.77 5.46 1.10
CA LEU A 101 8.81 4.65 0.45
C LEU A 101 10.18 4.76 1.17
N GLY A 102 10.28 5.56 2.24
CA GLY A 102 11.53 5.76 2.99
C GLY A 102 12.49 6.78 2.37
N ALA A 103 12.02 7.57 1.38
CA ALA A 103 12.81 8.61 0.73
C ALA A 103 12.79 9.92 1.52
N GLN A 104 13.90 10.67 1.47
CA GLN A 104 13.97 12.03 1.98
C GLN A 104 13.43 13.00 0.95
N ILE A 105 12.72 14.03 1.41
CA ILE A 105 12.14 15.04 0.52
C ILE A 105 12.35 16.45 1.05
N LYS A 106 12.79 17.34 0.15
CA LYS A 106 13.04 18.75 0.43
C LYS A 106 12.30 19.62 -0.57
N TRP A 107 11.69 20.69 -0.07
CA TRP A 107 11.14 21.77 -0.88
C TRP A 107 12.09 22.97 -0.84
N ASP A 108 12.39 23.53 -2.01
CA ASP A 108 13.10 24.80 -2.18
C ASP A 108 12.12 25.84 -2.72
N SER A 109 11.74 26.79 -1.87
CA SER A 109 10.79 27.83 -2.22
C SER A 109 11.36 28.88 -3.18
N LYS A 110 12.68 29.11 -3.17
CA LYS A 110 13.32 30.08 -4.07
C LYS A 110 13.41 29.50 -5.47
N ALA A 111 13.81 28.24 -5.58
CA ALA A 111 13.90 27.53 -6.85
C ALA A 111 12.55 26.95 -7.33
N GLN A 112 11.49 27.02 -6.51
CA GLN A 112 10.20 26.39 -6.75
C GLN A 112 10.36 24.92 -7.16
N LYS A 113 11.10 24.16 -6.34
CA LYS A 113 11.59 22.82 -6.67
C LYS A 113 11.41 21.85 -5.51
N VAL A 114 10.93 20.64 -5.81
CA VAL A 114 11.00 19.49 -4.88
C VAL A 114 12.21 18.64 -5.26
N THR A 115 13.01 18.24 -4.27
CA THR A 115 14.09 17.25 -4.43
C THR A 115 13.80 16.06 -3.52
N ILE A 116 13.77 14.86 -4.10
CA ILE A 116 13.61 13.59 -3.40
C ILE A 116 14.92 12.82 -3.51
N ALA A 117 15.43 12.30 -2.40
CA ALA A 117 16.65 11.50 -2.32
C ALA A 117 16.35 10.14 -1.68
N ASP A 118 16.78 9.06 -2.33
CA ASP A 118 16.47 7.68 -1.93
C ASP A 118 17.61 6.73 -2.32
N GLY A 119 18.49 6.37 -1.38
CA GLY A 119 19.47 5.29 -1.55
C GLY A 119 20.24 5.31 -2.89
N GLY A 120 20.67 6.50 -3.36
CA GLY A 120 21.35 6.70 -4.65
C GLY A 120 20.48 7.25 -5.79
N GLN A 121 19.16 7.27 -5.63
CA GLN A 121 18.20 7.89 -6.54
C GLN A 121 17.97 9.35 -6.15
N THR A 122 18.03 10.27 -7.10
CA THR A 122 17.65 11.69 -6.92
C THR A 122 16.60 12.09 -7.94
N VAL A 123 15.47 12.63 -7.48
CA VAL A 123 14.39 13.13 -8.32
C VAL A 123 14.20 14.62 -8.03
N GLU A 124 14.29 15.46 -9.06
CA GLU A 124 14.04 16.90 -8.98
C GLU A 124 12.82 17.25 -9.82
N LEU A 125 11.83 17.85 -9.17
CA LEU A 125 10.57 18.27 -9.75
C LEU A 125 10.50 19.79 -9.71
N PHE A 126 10.23 20.42 -10.85
CA PHE A 126 10.17 21.86 -10.98
C PHE A 126 8.72 22.28 -11.15
N MET A 127 8.25 23.24 -10.34
CA MET A 127 6.89 23.74 -10.48
C MET A 127 6.65 24.31 -11.88
N HIS A 128 5.42 24.14 -12.38
CA HIS A 128 4.99 24.64 -13.70
C HIS A 128 5.76 24.07 -14.91
N SER A 129 6.63 23.08 -14.70
CA SER A 129 7.36 22.38 -15.76
C SER A 129 6.93 20.92 -15.82
N THR A 130 6.66 20.41 -17.02
CA THR A 130 6.49 18.97 -17.25
C THR A 130 7.82 18.23 -17.25
N HIS A 131 8.96 18.92 -17.20
CA HIS A 131 10.27 18.30 -17.18
C HIS A 131 10.80 18.21 -15.75
N ALA A 132 11.10 16.98 -15.33
CA ALA A 132 11.81 16.64 -14.11
C ALA A 132 13.27 16.26 -14.43
N LYS A 133 14.08 16.08 -13.39
CA LYS A 133 15.37 15.39 -13.48
C LYS A 133 15.36 14.14 -12.62
N VAL A 134 15.81 13.03 -13.18
CA VAL A 134 16.00 11.76 -12.48
C VAL A 134 17.46 11.38 -12.63
N ASN A 135 18.21 11.38 -11.52
CA ASN A 135 19.67 11.21 -11.51
C ASN A 135 20.38 12.15 -12.49
N GLY A 136 19.96 13.42 -12.50
CA GLY A 136 20.48 14.47 -13.39
C GLY A 136 19.97 14.41 -14.84
N LYS A 137 19.36 13.31 -15.28
CA LYS A 137 18.79 13.17 -16.63
C LYS A 137 17.40 13.77 -16.72
N LYS A 138 17.13 14.52 -17.78
CA LYS A 138 15.81 15.14 -18.02
C LYS A 138 14.79 14.05 -18.38
N VAL A 139 13.64 14.05 -17.69
CA VAL A 139 12.53 13.11 -17.92
C VAL A 139 11.22 13.92 -17.99
N GLU A 140 10.35 13.57 -18.93
CA GLU A 140 9.06 14.24 -19.12
C GLU A 140 7.95 13.60 -18.29
N MET A 141 7.06 14.43 -17.73
CA MET A 141 5.85 14.08 -17.00
C MET A 141 4.62 14.42 -17.84
N THR A 142 3.54 13.66 -17.64
CA THR A 142 2.26 13.92 -18.31
C THR A 142 1.57 15.19 -17.82
N VAL A 143 1.86 15.64 -16.59
CA VAL A 143 1.37 16.89 -15.98
C VAL A 143 2.49 17.52 -15.18
N ALA A 144 2.61 18.84 -15.25
CA ALA A 144 3.51 19.59 -14.37
C ALA A 144 3.07 19.47 -12.89
N PRO A 145 3.99 19.56 -11.92
CA PRO A 145 3.64 19.60 -10.51
C PRO A 145 2.71 20.78 -10.20
N LYS A 146 1.74 20.54 -9.31
CA LYS A 146 0.75 21.54 -8.87
C LYS A 146 0.74 21.65 -7.35
N ILE A 147 0.39 22.81 -6.82
CA ILE A 147 0.16 22.96 -5.37
C ILE A 147 -1.35 22.92 -5.12
N ILE A 148 -1.80 21.96 -4.32
CA ILE A 148 -3.19 21.82 -3.87
C ILE A 148 -3.14 21.76 -2.34
N HIS A 149 -3.87 22.65 -1.67
CA HIS A 149 -3.90 22.75 -0.20
C HIS A 149 -2.50 22.66 0.46
N ARG A 150 -1.54 23.43 -0.08
CA ARG A 150 -0.13 23.50 0.39
C ARG A 150 0.72 22.23 0.19
N SER A 151 0.20 21.22 -0.51
CA SER A 151 0.95 20.03 -0.90
C SER A 151 1.27 20.05 -2.39
N THR A 152 2.47 19.58 -2.76
CA THR A 152 2.83 19.41 -4.17
C THR A 152 2.30 18.08 -4.68
N TYR A 153 1.46 18.14 -5.72
CA TYR A 153 0.86 17.02 -6.41
C TYR A 153 1.58 16.74 -7.71
N VAL A 154 1.82 15.46 -7.98
CA VAL A 154 2.47 14.97 -9.21
C VAL A 154 1.78 13.72 -9.72
N PRO A 155 1.92 13.37 -11.01
CA PRO A 155 1.39 12.13 -11.54
C PRO A 155 1.88 10.92 -10.74
N ALA A 156 0.95 10.13 -10.21
CA ALA A 156 1.24 8.98 -9.35
C ALA A 156 2.23 8.00 -10.00
N ARG A 157 2.01 7.71 -11.29
CA ARG A 157 2.88 6.84 -12.08
C ARG A 157 4.31 7.36 -12.14
N PHE A 158 4.47 8.64 -12.46
CA PHE A 158 5.80 9.24 -12.59
C PHE A 158 6.58 9.15 -11.27
N VAL A 159 5.97 9.58 -10.15
CA VAL A 159 6.69 9.57 -8.86
C VAL A 159 7.01 8.16 -8.39
N ALA A 160 6.11 7.19 -8.60
CA ALA A 160 6.37 5.79 -8.27
C ALA A 160 7.54 5.24 -9.09
N GLU A 161 7.51 5.37 -10.42
CA GLU A 161 8.55 4.83 -11.31
C GLU A 161 9.89 5.55 -11.11
N ALA A 162 9.89 6.89 -10.91
CA ALA A 162 11.10 7.66 -10.63
C ALA A 162 11.76 7.26 -9.29
N LEU A 163 10.98 6.71 -8.36
CA LEU A 163 11.44 6.12 -7.10
C LEU A 163 11.58 4.60 -7.17
N ARG A 164 11.63 4.01 -8.37
CA ARG A 164 11.81 2.56 -8.59
C ARG A 164 10.72 1.71 -7.90
N ALA A 165 9.51 2.25 -7.78
CA ALA A 165 8.33 1.56 -7.28
C ALA A 165 7.39 1.18 -8.43
N LYS A 166 6.64 0.10 -8.24
CA LYS A 166 5.52 -0.28 -9.10
C LYS A 166 4.29 0.55 -8.74
N VAL A 167 3.43 0.80 -9.71
CA VAL A 167 2.13 1.48 -9.55
C VAL A 167 1.03 0.73 -10.30
N ASP A 168 0.00 0.34 -9.58
CA ASP A 168 -1.20 -0.32 -10.10
C ASP A 168 -2.45 0.52 -9.74
N TYR A 169 -3.47 0.43 -10.58
CA TYR A 169 -4.72 1.18 -10.43
C TYR A 169 -5.89 0.20 -10.43
N PHE A 170 -6.84 0.41 -9.53
CA PHE A 170 -8.08 -0.35 -9.48
C PHE A 170 -9.27 0.60 -9.53
N ASN A 171 -10.22 0.31 -10.42
CA ASN A 171 -11.37 1.18 -10.68
C ASN A 171 -12.60 0.88 -9.80
N GLY A 172 -12.48 -0.06 -8.85
CA GLY A 172 -13.61 -0.48 -8.01
C GLY A 172 -14.54 -1.53 -8.65
N LYS A 173 -14.27 -1.98 -9.89
CA LYS A 173 -15.22 -2.78 -10.69
C LYS A 173 -14.62 -4.06 -11.26
N ASP A 174 -13.45 -3.98 -11.91
CA ASP A 174 -12.84 -5.11 -12.61
C ASP A 174 -12.01 -5.98 -11.66
N LEU A 175 -12.67 -6.95 -11.01
CA LEU A 175 -12.06 -7.84 -10.01
C LEU A 175 -10.96 -8.77 -10.59
N SER A 176 -10.77 -8.80 -11.92
CA SER A 176 -9.64 -9.52 -12.51
C SER A 176 -8.32 -8.77 -12.36
N GLN A 177 -8.37 -7.46 -12.11
CA GLN A 177 -7.18 -6.64 -11.87
C GLN A 177 -6.72 -6.81 -10.42
N PRO A 178 -5.41 -6.70 -10.14
CA PRO A 178 -4.91 -6.66 -8.77
C PRO A 178 -5.61 -5.56 -7.97
N HIS A 179 -6.06 -5.90 -6.77
CA HIS A 179 -6.74 -4.97 -5.88
C HIS A 179 -6.55 -5.37 -4.41
N MET A 180 -6.68 -4.37 -3.54
CA MET A 180 -6.74 -4.53 -2.09
C MET A 180 -8.19 -4.70 -1.63
N VAL A 181 -9.05 -3.73 -1.97
CA VAL A 181 -10.43 -3.68 -1.49
C VAL A 181 -11.39 -3.63 -2.69
N PRO A 182 -12.21 -4.67 -2.93
CA PRO A 182 -13.29 -4.64 -3.91
C PRO A 182 -14.22 -3.44 -3.70
N ARG A 183 -14.86 -2.94 -4.77
CA ARG A 183 -15.83 -1.82 -4.74
C ARG A 183 -15.29 -0.47 -4.27
N LEU A 184 -14.02 -0.38 -3.87
CA LEU A 184 -13.34 0.86 -3.53
C LEU A 184 -12.29 1.17 -4.62
N PRO A 185 -12.42 2.23 -5.42
CA PRO A 185 -11.35 2.65 -6.30
C PRO A 185 -10.08 2.96 -5.50
N HIS A 186 -8.91 2.52 -5.97
CA HIS A 186 -7.65 2.80 -5.28
C HIS A 186 -6.42 2.71 -6.19
N VAL A 187 -5.34 3.35 -5.74
CA VAL A 187 -3.98 3.23 -6.29
C VAL A 187 -3.14 2.39 -5.35
N MET A 188 -2.35 1.47 -5.88
CA MET A 188 -1.36 0.71 -5.12
C MET A 188 0.04 1.09 -5.60
N ILE A 189 0.91 1.47 -4.68
CA ILE A 189 2.34 1.69 -4.94
C ILE A 189 3.14 0.70 -4.12
N SER A 190 4.04 -0.03 -4.75
CA SER A 190 4.82 -1.06 -4.07
C SER A 190 6.29 -1.03 -4.43
N ARG A 191 7.13 -1.14 -3.40
CA ARG A 191 8.58 -1.28 -3.51
C ARG A 191 9.09 -1.97 -2.26
N TYR A 192 9.52 -3.20 -2.45
CA TYR A 192 10.11 -4.03 -1.39
C TYR A 192 11.61 -4.22 -1.64
N PRO A 193 12.40 -4.51 -0.60
CA PRO A 193 13.81 -4.86 -0.73
C PRO A 193 14.00 -6.04 -1.70
N SER A 194 15.02 -5.98 -2.56
CA SER A 194 15.28 -7.03 -3.55
C SER A 194 15.65 -8.38 -2.95
N ASN A 195 16.19 -8.38 -1.72
CA ASN A 195 16.54 -9.56 -0.95
C ASN A 195 15.40 -10.04 -0.03
N ALA A 196 14.23 -9.39 -0.06
CA ALA A 196 13.09 -9.78 0.75
C ALA A 196 12.63 -11.20 0.37
N LYS A 197 12.54 -12.07 1.36
CA LYS A 197 12.03 -13.43 1.16
C LYS A 197 10.51 -13.36 1.03
N ILE A 198 10.00 -13.81 -0.10
CA ILE A 198 8.58 -13.94 -0.40
C ILE A 198 8.20 -15.40 -0.16
N LEU A 199 7.14 -15.63 0.62
CA LEU A 199 6.54 -16.96 0.78
C LEU A 199 6.05 -17.48 -0.56
N SER A 200 6.19 -18.78 -0.81
CA SER A 200 5.49 -19.41 -1.95
C SER A 200 3.99 -19.50 -1.67
N LYS A 201 3.19 -19.77 -2.71
CA LYS A 201 1.74 -19.98 -2.54
C LYS A 201 1.45 -21.18 -1.63
N GLU A 202 2.24 -22.24 -1.76
CA GLU A 202 2.15 -23.45 -0.95
C GLU A 202 2.47 -23.13 0.52
N ALA A 203 3.56 -22.41 0.78
CA ALA A 203 3.91 -22.00 2.14
C ALA A 203 2.86 -21.08 2.77
N ALA A 204 2.23 -20.20 1.98
CA ALA A 204 1.13 -19.36 2.42
C ALA A 204 -0.14 -20.18 2.75
N ILE A 205 -0.46 -21.19 1.93
CA ILE A 205 -1.54 -22.15 2.21
C ILE A 205 -1.26 -22.91 3.51
N ASP A 206 -0.03 -23.39 3.72
CA ASP A 206 0.34 -24.11 4.95
C ASP A 206 0.17 -23.22 6.20
N LYS A 207 0.53 -21.93 6.09
CA LYS A 207 0.31 -20.94 7.15
C LYS A 207 -1.18 -20.78 7.46
N ALA A 208 -2.00 -20.49 6.46
CA ALA A 208 -3.44 -20.35 6.64
C ALA A 208 -4.09 -21.63 7.18
N LYS A 209 -3.70 -22.79 6.64
CA LYS A 209 -4.19 -24.10 7.08
C LYS A 209 -3.90 -24.36 8.54
N LYS A 210 -2.69 -24.02 9.02
CA LYS A 210 -2.33 -24.15 10.44
C LYS A 210 -3.24 -23.31 11.34
N GLU A 211 -3.50 -22.06 10.97
CA GLU A 211 -4.42 -21.20 11.72
C GLU A 211 -5.86 -21.76 11.71
N PHE A 212 -6.32 -22.30 10.58
CA PHE A 212 -7.68 -22.84 10.48
C PHE A 212 -7.84 -24.16 11.24
N VAL A 213 -6.83 -25.03 11.22
CA VAL A 213 -6.80 -26.25 12.05
C VAL A 213 -6.88 -25.84 13.52
N THR A 214 -6.10 -24.85 13.94
CA THR A 214 -6.15 -24.34 15.32
C THR A 214 -7.54 -23.84 15.69
N ALA A 215 -8.19 -23.08 14.80
CA ALA A 215 -9.54 -22.56 15.01
C ALA A 215 -10.63 -23.65 15.00
N TYR A 216 -10.44 -24.71 14.21
CA TYR A 216 -11.35 -25.85 14.18
C TYR A 216 -11.22 -26.66 15.46
N GLU A 217 -10.00 -27.00 15.85
CA GLU A 217 -9.71 -27.87 16.98
C GLU A 217 -10.07 -27.24 18.32
N SER A 218 -9.93 -25.92 18.44
CA SER A 218 -10.38 -25.17 19.62
C SER A 218 -11.89 -25.26 19.85
N LYS A 219 -12.69 -25.45 18.79
CA LYS A 219 -14.16 -25.44 18.84
C LYS A 219 -14.80 -26.82 18.75
N PHE A 220 -14.22 -27.72 17.96
CA PHE A 220 -14.84 -28.99 17.58
C PHE A 220 -14.01 -30.23 17.95
N GLY A 221 -12.79 -30.05 18.47
CA GLY A 221 -11.84 -31.12 18.71
C GLY A 221 -11.04 -31.51 17.45
N PRO A 222 -10.25 -32.61 17.50
CA PRO A 222 -9.25 -32.93 16.49
C PRO A 222 -9.79 -32.93 15.05
N LEU A 223 -9.03 -32.33 14.12
CA LEU A 223 -9.41 -32.32 12.72
C LEU A 223 -9.08 -33.66 12.07
N VAL A 224 -10.12 -34.41 11.67
CA VAL A 224 -9.99 -35.65 10.89
C VAL A 224 -10.48 -35.39 9.47
N PRO A 225 -9.59 -35.33 8.46
CA PRO A 225 -9.98 -35.06 7.07
C PRO A 225 -11.07 -36.02 6.57
N LEU A 226 -11.90 -35.55 5.64
CA LEU A 226 -12.89 -36.40 4.98
C LEU A 226 -12.19 -37.50 4.17
N ALA A 227 -12.80 -38.68 4.10
CA ALA A 227 -12.33 -39.71 3.17
C ALA A 227 -12.46 -39.22 1.72
N ALA A 228 -11.61 -39.71 0.81
CA ALA A 228 -11.56 -39.22 -0.58
C ALA A 228 -12.89 -39.33 -1.36
N ASN A 229 -13.80 -40.21 -0.94
CA ASN A 229 -15.12 -40.43 -1.52
C ASN A 229 -16.27 -39.84 -0.67
N GLU A 230 -15.96 -39.28 0.50
CA GLU A 230 -16.91 -38.64 1.39
C GLU A 230 -17.14 -37.19 0.94
N LYS A 231 -18.41 -36.80 0.81
CA LYS A 231 -18.78 -35.41 0.54
C LYS A 231 -19.51 -34.86 1.75
N PRO A 232 -19.25 -33.60 2.15
CA PRO A 232 -19.97 -33.00 3.26
C PRO A 232 -21.47 -32.93 2.93
N GLY A 233 -22.31 -33.30 3.89
CA GLY A 233 -23.74 -33.01 3.83
C GLY A 233 -23.96 -31.49 3.86
N ARG A 234 -25.05 -31.02 3.25
CA ARG A 234 -25.33 -29.57 3.12
C ARG A 234 -25.50 -28.84 4.46
N GLU A 235 -25.87 -29.56 5.51
CA GLU A 235 -26.15 -29.03 6.85
C GLU A 235 -25.09 -29.48 7.88
N ASP A 236 -24.03 -30.18 7.43
CA ASP A 236 -22.95 -30.59 8.32
C ASP A 236 -21.80 -29.58 8.26
N ASP A 237 -21.96 -28.50 9.01
CA ASP A 237 -20.97 -27.42 9.11
C ASP A 237 -19.56 -27.94 9.45
N LYS A 238 -19.46 -29.00 10.27
CA LYS A 238 -18.18 -29.61 10.63
C LYS A 238 -17.56 -30.33 9.45
N ALA A 239 -18.33 -31.08 8.66
CA ALA A 239 -17.80 -31.70 7.44
C ALA A 239 -17.43 -30.67 6.38
N ILE A 240 -18.24 -29.61 6.20
CA ILE A 240 -17.95 -28.50 5.28
C ILE A 240 -16.63 -27.83 5.65
N LEU A 241 -16.45 -27.49 6.93
CA LEU A 241 -15.21 -26.90 7.43
C LEU A 241 -13.98 -27.78 7.18
N ARG A 242 -14.09 -29.09 7.46
CA ARG A 242 -13.00 -30.04 7.21
C ARG A 242 -12.64 -30.12 5.73
N ASP A 243 -13.63 -30.11 4.84
CA ASP A 243 -13.42 -30.09 3.39
C ASP A 243 -12.69 -28.81 2.95
N VAL A 244 -13.17 -27.65 3.40
CA VAL A 244 -12.58 -26.33 3.10
C VAL A 244 -11.12 -26.27 3.57
N ILE A 245 -10.84 -26.65 4.81
CA ILE A 245 -9.48 -26.64 5.39
C ILE A 245 -8.55 -27.59 4.62
N THR A 246 -9.08 -28.68 4.08
CA THR A 246 -8.29 -29.65 3.32
C THR A 246 -7.91 -29.13 1.94
N HIS A 247 -8.79 -28.35 1.31
CA HIS A 247 -8.69 -27.93 -0.09
C HIS A 247 -8.43 -26.42 -0.30
N LEU A 248 -7.79 -25.76 0.67
CA LEU A 248 -7.40 -24.35 0.55
C LEU A 248 -6.53 -24.11 -0.70
N LYS A 249 -6.81 -23.02 -1.41
CA LYS A 249 -6.07 -22.60 -2.60
C LYS A 249 -6.00 -21.08 -2.67
N VAL A 250 -4.89 -20.59 -3.23
CA VAL A 250 -4.75 -19.18 -3.60
C VAL A 250 -5.45 -18.97 -4.93
N GLU A 251 -6.48 -18.13 -4.96
CA GLU A 251 -7.20 -17.77 -6.20
C GLU A 251 -6.62 -16.51 -6.86
N SER A 252 -6.16 -15.55 -6.05
CA SER A 252 -5.62 -14.29 -6.56
C SER A 252 -4.53 -13.74 -5.63
N GLU A 253 -3.86 -12.69 -6.08
CA GLU A 253 -2.84 -12.00 -5.29
C GLU A 253 -2.74 -10.52 -5.69
N ASN A 254 -2.29 -9.69 -4.75
CA ASN A 254 -1.85 -8.32 -5.00
C ASN A 254 -0.36 -8.17 -4.63
N ASP A 255 0.18 -6.96 -4.53
CA ASP A 255 1.62 -6.77 -4.26
C ASP A 255 2.05 -7.29 -2.87
N ARG A 256 1.13 -7.37 -1.91
CA ARG A 256 1.43 -7.72 -0.51
C ARG A 256 0.85 -9.06 -0.05
N TYR A 257 -0.31 -9.45 -0.57
CA TYR A 257 -1.08 -10.59 -0.04
C TYR A 257 -1.41 -11.63 -1.10
N TYR A 258 -1.41 -12.90 -0.68
CA TYR A 258 -2.13 -13.97 -1.36
C TYR A 258 -3.57 -14.02 -0.85
N VAL A 259 -4.54 -14.24 -1.73
CA VAL A 259 -5.96 -14.31 -1.39
C VAL A 259 -6.46 -15.75 -1.50
N ILE A 260 -6.97 -16.26 -0.39
CA ILE A 260 -7.58 -17.58 -0.25
C ILE A 260 -9.08 -17.36 0.01
N PRO A 261 -9.93 -17.45 -1.03
CA PRO A 261 -11.36 -17.28 -0.85
C PRO A 261 -11.94 -18.59 -0.32
N VAL A 262 -12.54 -18.50 0.85
CA VAL A 262 -13.40 -19.55 1.39
C VAL A 262 -14.80 -18.97 1.47
N MET A 263 -15.33 -18.74 2.66
CA MET A 263 -16.57 -17.97 2.87
C MET A 263 -16.30 -16.45 2.97
N TYR A 264 -15.12 -16.11 3.50
CA TYR A 264 -14.50 -14.79 3.41
C TYR A 264 -13.23 -14.90 2.60
N ASP A 265 -12.70 -13.76 2.15
CA ASP A 265 -11.35 -13.73 1.63
C ASP A 265 -10.37 -13.74 2.80
N PHE A 266 -9.49 -14.72 2.84
CA PHE A 266 -8.35 -14.69 3.75
C PHE A 266 -7.13 -14.18 3.01
N TRP A 267 -6.42 -13.25 3.64
CA TRP A 267 -5.21 -12.67 3.08
C TRP A 267 -4.02 -13.19 3.85
N VAL A 268 -3.07 -13.80 3.16
CA VAL A 268 -1.79 -14.20 3.74
C VAL A 268 -0.73 -13.22 3.29
N ASP A 269 -0.11 -12.53 4.25
CA ASP A 269 1.00 -11.61 4.00
C ASP A 269 2.19 -12.37 3.42
N LYS A 270 2.63 -11.96 2.22
CA LYS A 270 3.71 -12.64 1.49
C LYS A 270 5.06 -12.63 2.21
N TYR A 271 5.26 -11.74 3.17
CA TYR A 271 6.55 -11.54 3.84
C TYR A 271 6.52 -12.02 5.29
N THR A 272 5.42 -11.80 6.02
CA THR A 272 5.31 -12.21 7.43
C THR A 272 4.61 -13.55 7.61
N GLY A 273 3.75 -13.94 6.66
CA GLY A 273 2.85 -15.08 6.79
C GLY A 273 1.71 -14.84 7.77
N ASP A 274 1.50 -13.60 8.23
CA ASP A 274 0.32 -13.23 9.00
C ASP A 274 -0.94 -13.46 8.16
N VAL A 275 -1.98 -13.95 8.81
CA VAL A 275 -3.28 -14.21 8.20
C VAL A 275 -4.26 -13.12 8.62
N TYR A 276 -5.01 -12.60 7.66
CA TYR A 276 -6.06 -11.61 7.86
C TYR A 276 -7.36 -12.12 7.25
N THR A 277 -8.48 -11.67 7.80
CA THR A 277 -9.81 -11.87 7.23
C THR A 277 -10.25 -10.58 6.54
N PHE A 278 -10.78 -10.70 5.33
CA PHE A 278 -11.49 -9.63 4.64
C PHE A 278 -12.96 -10.00 4.47
N TYR A 279 -13.82 -9.24 5.16
CA TYR A 279 -15.26 -9.33 4.99
C TYR A 279 -15.74 -8.30 3.97
N ASN A 280 -16.45 -8.75 2.95
CA ASN A 280 -16.93 -7.92 1.85
C ASN A 280 -18.46 -7.66 1.92
N GLY A 281 -18.99 -7.38 3.13
CA GLY A 281 -20.41 -7.11 3.35
C GLY A 281 -20.83 -5.65 3.16
N LEU A 282 -21.89 -5.22 3.87
CA LEU A 282 -22.34 -3.82 3.89
C LEU A 282 -21.23 -2.89 4.41
N THR A 283 -20.65 -3.26 5.55
CA THR A 283 -19.37 -2.74 6.02
C THR A 283 -18.28 -3.70 5.56
N MET A 284 -17.31 -3.20 4.82
CA MET A 284 -16.12 -4.01 4.50
C MET A 284 -15.15 -3.92 5.67
N SER A 285 -14.57 -5.02 6.11
CA SER A 285 -13.61 -5.00 7.21
C SER A 285 -12.41 -5.91 6.97
N ILE A 286 -11.26 -5.46 7.45
CA ILE A 286 -10.02 -6.22 7.42
C ILE A 286 -9.53 -6.35 8.86
N ASN A 287 -9.37 -7.59 9.32
CA ASN A 287 -8.90 -7.88 10.67
C ASN A 287 -7.79 -8.91 10.63
N LYS A 288 -6.85 -8.85 11.59
CA LYS A 288 -5.92 -9.96 11.79
C LYS A 288 -6.73 -11.17 12.24
N PHE A 289 -6.49 -12.32 11.64
CA PHE A 289 -7.18 -13.54 12.01
C PHE A 289 -6.72 -14.00 13.39
N ASP A 290 -7.69 -14.25 14.27
CA ASP A 290 -7.47 -14.83 15.58
C ASP A 290 -8.14 -16.22 15.60
N PRO A 291 -7.36 -17.32 15.59
CA PRO A 291 -7.93 -18.66 15.58
C PRO A 291 -8.61 -19.04 16.91
N TYR A 292 -8.40 -18.26 17.98
CA TYR A 292 -9.02 -18.51 19.29
C TYR A 292 -10.27 -17.67 19.54
N ALA A 293 -10.62 -16.77 18.62
CA ALA A 293 -11.86 -16.01 18.73
C ALA A 293 -13.07 -16.95 18.69
N GLU A 294 -14.09 -16.66 19.51
CA GLU A 294 -15.33 -17.45 19.59
C GLU A 294 -16.00 -17.63 18.21
N ASN A 295 -15.86 -16.61 17.36
CA ASN A 295 -16.39 -16.54 16.02
C ASN A 295 -15.36 -16.76 14.90
N ALA A 296 -14.16 -17.31 15.19
CA ALA A 296 -13.08 -17.48 14.20
C ALA A 296 -13.51 -18.25 12.93
N LEU A 297 -14.37 -19.26 13.11
CA LEU A 297 -14.95 -20.05 12.01
C LEU A 297 -16.46 -19.81 11.85
N SER A 298 -17.01 -18.79 12.49
CA SER A 298 -18.41 -18.44 12.31
C SER A 298 -18.55 -17.70 10.99
N PHE A 299 -19.12 -18.41 10.02
CA PHE A 299 -19.55 -17.84 8.75
C PHE A 299 -20.85 -17.07 8.99
N PRO A 300 -21.03 -15.86 8.43
CA PRO A 300 -22.27 -15.15 8.56
C PRO A 300 -23.26 -15.84 7.60
N GLY A 301 -24.28 -16.47 8.18
CA GLY A 301 -25.55 -16.69 7.50
C GLY A 301 -26.39 -15.42 7.53
#